data_AF-A0A976CED2-F1
#
_entry.id   AF-A0A976CED2-F1
#
_cell.length_a   1.000
_cell.length_b   1.000
_cell.length_c   1.000
_cell.angle_alpha   90.00
_cell.angle_beta   90.00
_cell.angle_gamma   90.00
#
_symmetry.space_group_name_H-M   'P 1'
#
loop_
_entity.id
_entity.type
_entity.pdbx_description
1 polymer ?
#
loop_
_entity_poly.entity_id
_entity_poly.type
_entity_poly.pdbx_seq_one_letter_code
_entity_poly.pdbx_strand_id
1 'polypeptide(L)'
;MLLFKHALIFDAIERIEISFRTQIIYHFSLEFGSNWYENKEIFYDHDLYDEHLSKLKEEIGRSTEVFIDHFKTKYFESENPPAWMTFEVISIGLLSKIYRNLSNSETKKRVSKHYKLDKIEIFQSWMQSISYVRNICAHHGRLWNRILTIKPINIKNIDTWVEDKTYKNDKIYYFLCTILYLLKSINPNTKFAAQLKELFDKYPKIPTRNMGFTPYWKEEVFWK
;
A
#
# COMPACT_ATOMS: atom_id res chain seq x y z
N MET A 1 22.89 10.26 -4.82
CA MET A 1 22.55 10.06 -3.39
C MET A 1 21.05 10.11 -3.10
N LEU A 2 20.27 11.06 -3.64
CA LEU A 2 18.81 11.10 -3.47
C LEU A 2 18.08 9.93 -4.16
N LEU A 3 18.48 9.62 -5.40
CA LEU A 3 17.87 8.57 -6.23
C LEU A 3 17.90 7.16 -5.60
N PHE A 4 18.99 6.78 -4.93
CA PHE A 4 19.13 5.45 -4.33
C PHE A 4 18.22 5.24 -3.11
N LYS A 5 17.84 6.32 -2.39
CA LYS A 5 16.89 6.24 -1.28
C LYS A 5 15.46 6.02 -1.77
N HIS A 6 15.12 6.62 -2.91
CA HIS A 6 13.82 6.44 -3.54
C HIS A 6 13.65 5.02 -4.06
N ALA A 7 14.68 4.46 -4.71
CA ALA A 7 14.62 3.12 -5.28
C ALA A 7 14.26 2.04 -4.25
N LEU A 8 14.90 2.03 -3.08
CA LEU A 8 14.62 1.01 -2.04
C LEU A 8 13.18 1.09 -1.50
N ILE A 9 12.68 2.31 -1.25
CA ILE A 9 11.32 2.50 -0.75
C ILE A 9 10.30 2.21 -1.86
N PHE A 10 10.61 2.57 -3.10
CA PHE A 10 9.72 2.33 -4.24
C PHE A 10 9.59 0.83 -4.54
N ASP A 11 10.69 0.08 -4.56
CA ASP A 11 10.68 -1.40 -4.71
C ASP A 11 9.88 -2.08 -3.58
N ALA A 12 10.06 -1.62 -2.34
CA ALA A 12 9.30 -2.12 -1.21
C ALA A 12 7.79 -1.85 -1.36
N ILE A 13 7.42 -0.65 -1.79
CA ILE A 13 6.02 -0.27 -2.03
C ILE A 13 5.42 -1.09 -3.18
N GLU A 14 6.16 -1.33 -4.25
CA GLU A 14 5.71 -2.12 -5.41
C GLU A 14 5.30 -3.54 -5.00
N ARG A 15 6.11 -4.21 -4.17
CA ARG A 15 5.77 -5.54 -3.63
C ARG A 15 4.48 -5.52 -2.79
N ILE A 16 4.30 -4.47 -1.98
CA ILE A 16 3.08 -4.27 -1.18
C ILE A 16 1.88 -3.99 -2.11
N GLU A 17 2.07 -3.18 -3.15
CA GLU A 17 1.06 -2.84 -4.15
C GLU A 17 0.53 -4.10 -4.84
N ILE A 18 1.43 -4.96 -5.33
CA ILE A 18 1.09 -6.23 -5.97
C ILE A 18 0.29 -7.09 -5.00
N SER A 19 0.79 -7.33 -3.79
CA SER A 19 0.09 -8.12 -2.78
C SER A 19 -1.28 -7.54 -2.44
N PHE A 20 -1.38 -6.22 -2.26
CA PHE A 20 -2.63 -5.54 -1.90
C PHE A 20 -3.68 -5.70 -2.98
N ARG A 21 -3.29 -5.46 -4.23
CA ARG A 21 -4.12 -5.68 -5.41
C ARG A 21 -4.61 -7.13 -5.47
N THR A 22 -3.70 -8.10 -5.37
CA THR A 22 -4.03 -9.53 -5.38
C THR A 22 -5.04 -9.90 -4.29
N GLN A 23 -4.83 -9.47 -3.05
CA GLN A 23 -5.72 -9.81 -1.93
C GLN A 23 -7.13 -9.22 -2.10
N ILE A 24 -7.24 -7.97 -2.59
CA ILE A 24 -8.55 -7.37 -2.88
C ILE A 24 -9.25 -8.15 -3.98
N ILE A 25 -8.59 -8.33 -5.14
CA ILE A 25 -9.18 -9.03 -6.28
C ILE A 25 -9.63 -10.43 -5.87
N TYR A 26 -8.76 -11.18 -5.19
CA TYR A 26 -9.04 -12.55 -4.78
C TYR A 26 -10.26 -12.64 -3.86
N HIS A 27 -10.27 -11.92 -2.75
CA HIS A 27 -11.35 -12.04 -1.77
C HIS A 27 -12.69 -11.51 -2.28
N PHE A 28 -12.70 -10.39 -3.00
CA PHE A 28 -13.95 -9.82 -3.51
C PHE A 28 -14.48 -10.59 -4.73
N SER A 29 -13.60 -11.10 -5.61
CA SER A 29 -14.06 -11.88 -6.77
C SER A 29 -14.65 -13.23 -6.36
N LEU A 30 -14.13 -13.84 -5.30
CA LEU A 30 -14.68 -15.09 -4.77
C LEU A 30 -16.08 -14.92 -4.16
N GLU A 31 -16.36 -13.75 -3.57
CA GLU A 31 -17.63 -13.51 -2.87
C GLU A 31 -18.69 -12.87 -3.78
N PHE A 32 -18.30 -11.93 -4.65
CA PHE A 32 -19.21 -11.09 -5.42
C PHE A 32 -19.07 -11.23 -6.94
N GLY A 33 -18.22 -12.16 -7.41
CA GLY A 33 -18.00 -12.42 -8.83
C GLY A 33 -16.93 -11.53 -9.48
N SER A 34 -16.62 -11.79 -10.76
CA SER A 34 -15.50 -11.17 -11.46
C SER A 34 -15.57 -9.65 -11.59
N ASN A 35 -16.78 -9.09 -11.65
CA ASN A 35 -17.03 -7.66 -11.83
C ASN A 35 -17.58 -7.02 -10.54
N TRP A 36 -17.18 -7.53 -9.37
CA TRP A 36 -17.66 -7.05 -8.06
C TRP A 36 -17.56 -5.53 -7.88
N TYR A 37 -16.59 -4.89 -8.53
CA TYR A 37 -16.36 -3.45 -8.44
C TYR A 37 -17.46 -2.61 -9.11
N GLU A 38 -18.37 -3.24 -9.85
CA GLU A 38 -19.58 -2.64 -10.44
C GLU A 38 -20.81 -2.78 -9.52
N ASN A 39 -20.70 -3.53 -8.43
CA ASN A 39 -21.78 -3.68 -7.46
C ASN A 39 -21.76 -2.52 -6.47
N LYS A 40 -22.62 -1.53 -6.69
CA LYS A 40 -22.72 -0.32 -5.83
C LYS A 40 -23.02 -0.65 -4.36
N GLU A 41 -23.78 -1.72 -4.10
CA GLU A 41 -24.24 -2.08 -2.75
C GLU A 41 -23.13 -2.57 -1.81
N ILE A 42 -21.95 -2.93 -2.34
CA ILE A 42 -20.79 -3.32 -1.49
C ILE A 42 -19.93 -2.12 -1.08
N PHE A 43 -20.34 -0.90 -1.44
CA PHE A 43 -19.67 0.36 -1.07
C PHE A 43 -20.49 1.13 -0.04
N TYR A 44 -19.80 1.86 0.83
CA TYR A 44 -20.41 2.63 1.90
C TYR A 44 -20.93 3.99 1.40
N ASP A 45 -20.14 4.70 0.61
CA ASP A 45 -20.50 6.00 0.03
C ASP A 45 -20.74 5.85 -1.48
N HIS A 46 -21.99 6.07 -1.87
CA HIS A 46 -22.48 5.88 -3.23
C HIS A 46 -22.01 6.96 -4.22
N ASP A 47 -21.76 8.18 -3.74
CA ASP A 47 -21.26 9.28 -4.57
C ASP A 47 -19.77 9.10 -4.85
N LEU A 48 -19.00 8.73 -3.81
CA LEU A 48 -17.59 8.35 -3.97
C LEU A 48 -17.44 7.10 -4.85
N TYR A 49 -18.38 6.16 -4.77
CA TYR A 49 -18.41 5.02 -5.67
C TYR A 49 -18.52 5.45 -7.13
N ASP A 50 -19.46 6.33 -7.46
CA ASP A 50 -19.65 6.80 -8.84
C ASP A 50 -18.38 7.53 -9.35
N GLU A 51 -17.73 8.35 -8.49
CA GLU A 51 -16.44 8.98 -8.82
C GLU A 51 -15.33 7.94 -9.10
N HIS A 52 -15.21 6.92 -8.24
CA HIS A 52 -14.20 5.88 -8.39
C HIS A 52 -14.44 5.01 -9.62
N LEU A 53 -15.68 4.63 -9.89
CA LEU A 53 -16.05 3.84 -11.07
C LEU A 53 -15.75 4.62 -12.35
N SER A 54 -16.08 5.91 -12.40
CA SER A 54 -15.77 6.78 -13.53
C SER A 54 -14.26 6.83 -13.81
N LYS A 55 -13.44 7.03 -12.76
CA LYS A 55 -11.97 7.00 -12.89
C LYS A 55 -11.45 5.65 -13.34
N LEU A 56 -12.01 4.57 -12.82
CA LEU A 56 -11.64 3.22 -13.22
C LEU A 56 -11.93 2.99 -14.72
N LYS A 57 -13.09 3.44 -15.21
CA LYS A 57 -13.43 3.39 -16.65
C LYS A 57 -12.48 4.25 -17.51
N GLU A 58 -12.10 5.43 -17.03
CA GLU A 58 -11.09 6.28 -17.68
C GLU A 58 -9.73 5.56 -17.79
N GLU A 59 -9.28 4.92 -16.70
CA GLU A 59 -8.04 4.14 -16.64
C GLU A 59 -8.04 2.94 -17.61
N ILE A 60 -9.17 2.23 -17.73
CA ILE A 60 -9.35 1.17 -18.74
C ILE A 60 -9.34 1.75 -20.15
N GLY A 61 -10.02 2.89 -20.35
CA GLY A 61 -10.14 3.56 -21.64
C GLY A 61 -8.79 4.00 -22.21
N ARG A 62 -7.93 4.58 -21.36
CA ARG A 62 -6.59 5.06 -21.72
C ARG A 62 -5.51 3.99 -21.77
N SER A 63 -5.77 2.80 -21.20
CA SER A 63 -4.79 1.74 -21.14
C SER A 63 -4.40 1.27 -22.54
N THR A 64 -3.09 1.07 -22.74
CA THR A 64 -2.49 0.51 -23.97
C THR A 64 -2.00 -0.92 -23.76
N GLU A 65 -2.39 -1.54 -22.65
CA GLU A 65 -2.04 -2.91 -22.33
C GLU A 65 -2.72 -3.90 -23.28
N VAL A 66 -1.94 -4.82 -23.84
CA VAL A 66 -2.40 -5.78 -24.86
C VAL A 66 -3.61 -6.60 -24.39
N PHE A 67 -3.65 -6.96 -23.10
CA PHE A 67 -4.75 -7.75 -22.55
C PHE A 67 -6.07 -6.96 -22.46
N ILE A 68 -6.01 -5.62 -22.30
CA ILE A 68 -7.20 -4.76 -22.32
C ILE A 68 -7.73 -4.65 -23.75
N ASP A 69 -6.84 -4.43 -24.73
CA ASP A 69 -7.24 -4.35 -26.13
C ASP A 69 -7.81 -5.69 -26.63
N HIS A 70 -7.21 -6.81 -26.21
CA HIS A 70 -7.75 -8.14 -26.49
C HIS A 70 -9.12 -8.34 -25.84
N PHE A 71 -9.34 -7.86 -24.62
CA PHE A 71 -10.64 -7.95 -23.97
C PHE A 71 -11.71 -7.16 -24.74
N LYS A 72 -11.43 -5.88 -25.03
CA LYS A 72 -12.36 -4.97 -25.73
C LYS A 72 -12.78 -5.51 -27.11
N THR A 73 -11.86 -6.17 -27.81
CA THR A 73 -12.13 -6.75 -29.14
C THR A 73 -12.89 -8.07 -29.07
N LYS A 74 -12.59 -8.93 -28.10
CA LYS A 74 -13.17 -10.27 -28.00
C LYS A 74 -14.51 -10.33 -27.24
N TYR A 75 -14.69 -9.46 -26.25
CA TYR A 75 -15.84 -9.47 -25.34
C TYR A 75 -16.66 -8.19 -25.45
N PHE A 76 -17.07 -7.83 -26.66
CA PHE A 76 -17.79 -6.57 -26.96
C PHE A 76 -19.16 -6.44 -26.26
N GLU A 77 -19.74 -7.54 -25.78
CA GLU A 77 -21.00 -7.54 -25.01
C GLU A 77 -20.80 -7.15 -23.54
N SER A 78 -19.57 -7.23 -23.02
CA SER A 78 -19.24 -6.87 -21.65
C SER A 78 -18.65 -5.45 -21.63
N GLU A 79 -19.29 -4.56 -20.88
CA GLU A 79 -18.87 -3.14 -20.83
C GLU A 79 -17.45 -3.00 -20.24
N ASN A 80 -17.11 -3.76 -19.19
CA ASN A 80 -15.83 -3.63 -18.50
C ASN A 80 -15.15 -4.99 -18.26
N PRO A 81 -13.79 -5.04 -18.30
CA PRO A 81 -13.03 -6.23 -17.98
C PRO A 81 -13.28 -6.77 -16.56
N PRO A 82 -13.01 -8.06 -16.30
CA PRO A 82 -13.04 -8.59 -14.95
C PRO A 82 -11.99 -7.91 -14.05
N ALA A 83 -12.18 -7.99 -12.73
CA ALA A 83 -11.38 -7.28 -11.73
C ALA A 83 -9.87 -7.52 -11.88
N TRP A 84 -9.41 -8.73 -12.23
CA TRP A 84 -7.99 -9.02 -12.40
C TRP A 84 -7.34 -8.34 -13.62
N MET A 85 -8.12 -7.90 -14.61
CA MET A 85 -7.62 -7.07 -15.71
C MET A 85 -7.75 -5.59 -15.35
N THR A 86 -8.92 -5.20 -14.85
CA THR A 86 -9.24 -3.82 -14.50
C THR A 86 -8.29 -3.25 -13.43
N PHE A 87 -8.00 -4.02 -12.39
CA PHE A 87 -7.21 -3.52 -11.27
C PHE A 87 -5.71 -3.49 -11.58
N GLU A 88 -5.27 -4.15 -12.66
CA GLU A 88 -3.88 -4.14 -13.09
C GLU A 88 -3.47 -2.79 -13.70
N VAL A 89 -4.43 -2.06 -14.29
CA VAL A 89 -4.19 -0.78 -14.96
C VAL A 89 -4.42 0.44 -14.05
N ILE A 90 -4.94 0.25 -12.83
CA ILE A 90 -5.16 1.36 -11.90
C ILE A 90 -3.97 1.56 -10.96
N SER A 91 -3.75 2.82 -10.57
CA SER A 91 -2.77 3.16 -9.54
C SER A 91 -3.16 2.63 -8.15
N ILE A 92 -2.18 2.35 -7.30
CA ILE A 92 -2.41 2.09 -5.86
C ILE A 92 -3.18 3.20 -5.15
N GLY A 93 -3.08 4.43 -5.65
CA GLY A 93 -3.84 5.56 -5.11
C GLY A 93 -5.33 5.36 -5.29
N LEU A 94 -5.77 5.03 -6.50
CA LEU A 94 -7.17 4.72 -6.77
C LEU A 94 -7.61 3.46 -6.00
N LEU A 95 -6.79 2.40 -6.04
CA LEU A 95 -7.07 1.16 -5.30
C LEU A 95 -7.25 1.40 -3.79
N SER A 96 -6.40 2.23 -3.18
CA SER A 96 -6.51 2.55 -1.75
C SER A 96 -7.80 3.31 -1.41
N LYS A 97 -8.28 4.16 -2.32
CA LYS A 97 -9.55 4.90 -2.16
C LYS A 97 -10.76 3.98 -2.34
N ILE A 98 -10.72 3.09 -3.32
CA ILE A 98 -11.72 2.03 -3.54
C ILE A 98 -11.82 1.17 -2.28
N TYR A 99 -10.69 0.62 -1.81
CA TYR A 99 -10.67 -0.21 -0.60
C TYR A 99 -11.18 0.54 0.63
N ARG A 100 -10.88 1.84 0.74
CA ARG A 100 -11.42 2.65 1.84
C ARG A 100 -12.95 2.70 1.80
N ASN A 101 -13.53 2.88 0.61
CA ASN A 101 -14.96 3.05 0.40
C ASN A 101 -15.78 1.76 0.42
N LEU A 102 -15.15 0.58 0.30
CA LEU A 102 -15.86 -0.69 0.49
C LEU A 102 -16.54 -0.73 1.85
N SER A 103 -17.72 -1.33 1.95
CA SER A 103 -18.42 -1.50 3.24
C SER A 103 -17.60 -2.35 4.20
N ASN A 104 -17.76 -2.13 5.51
CA ASN A 104 -17.07 -2.94 6.52
C ASN A 104 -17.68 -4.35 6.59
N SER A 105 -17.21 -5.23 5.71
CA SER A 105 -17.61 -6.64 5.61
C SER A 105 -16.54 -7.60 6.12
N GLU A 106 -16.89 -8.88 6.30
CA GLU A 106 -15.89 -9.91 6.59
C GLU A 106 -14.92 -10.08 5.41
N THR A 107 -15.34 -9.87 4.16
CA THR A 107 -14.46 -9.85 2.97
C THR A 107 -13.34 -8.84 3.14
N LYS A 108 -13.70 -7.60 3.49
CA LYS A 108 -12.75 -6.51 3.73
C LYS A 108 -11.82 -6.82 4.90
N LYS A 109 -12.36 -7.44 5.95
CA LYS A 109 -11.57 -7.91 7.10
C LYS A 109 -10.58 -9.00 6.73
N ARG A 110 -10.91 -9.92 5.82
CA ARG A 110 -9.98 -10.95 5.33
C ARG A 110 -8.75 -10.32 4.66
N VAL A 111 -8.95 -9.25 3.88
CA VAL A 111 -7.84 -8.51 3.27
C VAL A 111 -6.90 -7.95 4.35
N SER A 112 -7.39 -7.30 5.40
CA SER A 112 -6.50 -6.78 6.46
C SER A 112 -5.84 -7.89 7.29
N LYS A 113 -6.57 -8.98 7.56
CA LYS A 113 -6.06 -10.16 8.27
C LYS A 113 -4.92 -10.86 7.53
N HIS A 114 -4.88 -10.82 6.19
CA HIS A 114 -3.73 -11.30 5.42
C HIS A 114 -2.42 -10.64 5.89
N TYR A 115 -2.48 -9.37 6.27
CA TYR A 115 -1.33 -8.61 6.77
C TYR A 115 -1.14 -8.73 8.29
N LYS A 116 -1.89 -9.61 8.97
CA LYS A 116 -1.92 -9.78 10.43
C LYS A 116 -2.47 -8.55 11.17
N LEU A 117 -3.36 -7.79 10.52
CA LEU A 117 -4.02 -6.62 11.10
C LEU A 117 -5.52 -6.90 11.33
N ASP A 118 -5.92 -6.98 12.59
CA ASP A 118 -7.32 -7.25 12.97
C ASP A 118 -8.27 -6.08 12.70
N LYS A 119 -7.75 -4.85 12.74
CA LYS A 119 -8.52 -3.63 12.54
C LYS A 119 -8.36 -3.13 11.11
N ILE A 120 -9.48 -3.04 10.39
CA ILE A 120 -9.54 -2.59 9.00
C ILE A 120 -8.99 -1.16 8.88
N GLU A 121 -9.30 -0.29 9.84
CA GLU A 121 -8.94 1.12 9.85
C GLU A 121 -7.42 1.34 9.89
N ILE A 122 -6.69 0.45 10.57
CA ILE A 122 -5.22 0.48 10.62
C ILE A 122 -4.67 0.22 9.22
N PHE A 123 -5.11 -0.88 8.59
CA PHE A 123 -4.65 -1.25 7.26
C PHE A 123 -5.02 -0.18 6.21
N GLN A 124 -6.24 0.36 6.27
CA GLN A 124 -6.67 1.46 5.40
C GLN A 124 -5.76 2.69 5.53
N SER A 125 -5.48 3.12 6.76
CA SER A 125 -4.60 4.26 7.01
C SER A 125 -3.19 4.02 6.48
N TRP A 126 -2.69 2.80 6.61
CA TRP A 126 -1.37 2.42 6.12
C TRP A 126 -1.31 2.44 4.59
N MET A 127 -2.30 1.87 3.91
CA MET A 127 -2.38 1.91 2.44
C MET A 127 -2.51 3.33 1.90
N GLN A 128 -3.27 4.20 2.59
CA GLN A 128 -3.36 5.62 2.22
C GLN A 128 -2.01 6.33 2.37
N SER A 129 -1.28 6.04 3.45
CA SER A 129 0.06 6.60 3.71
C SER A 129 1.08 6.10 2.69
N ILE A 130 0.98 4.82 2.28
CA ILE A 130 1.81 4.23 1.23
C ILE A 130 1.56 4.91 -0.11
N SER A 131 0.30 5.10 -0.51
CA SER A 131 -0.01 5.84 -1.74
C SER A 131 0.57 7.26 -1.72
N TYR A 132 0.46 7.95 -0.58
CA TYR A 132 1.03 9.28 -0.41
C TYR A 132 2.56 9.29 -0.60
N VAL A 133 3.28 8.39 0.08
CA VAL A 133 4.75 8.29 -0.02
C VAL A 133 5.19 7.83 -1.41
N ARG A 134 4.46 6.92 -2.05
CA ARG A 134 4.69 6.47 -3.43
C ARG A 134 4.65 7.64 -4.40
N ASN A 135 3.65 8.52 -4.26
CA ASN A 135 3.54 9.72 -5.10
C ASN A 135 4.69 10.70 -4.85
N ILE A 136 5.12 10.88 -3.59
CA ILE A 136 6.33 11.67 -3.30
C ILE A 136 7.55 11.07 -4.02
N CYS A 137 7.73 9.75 -3.98
CA CYS A 137 8.84 9.09 -4.66
C CYS A 137 8.78 9.25 -6.18
N ALA A 138 7.60 9.06 -6.77
CA ALA A 138 7.36 9.20 -8.22
C ALA A 138 7.66 10.62 -8.72
N HIS A 139 7.43 11.65 -7.91
CA HIS A 139 7.78 13.03 -8.22
C HIS A 139 9.17 13.45 -7.68
N HIS A 140 10.04 12.48 -7.37
CA HIS A 140 11.39 12.70 -6.85
C HIS A 140 11.48 13.57 -5.59
N GLY A 141 10.39 13.66 -4.83
CA GLY A 141 10.28 14.51 -3.65
C GLY A 141 11.12 13.99 -2.47
N ARG A 142 11.68 14.90 -1.68
CA ARG A 142 12.51 14.55 -0.52
C ARG A 142 11.68 13.90 0.59
N LEU A 143 12.00 12.65 0.96
CA LEU A 143 11.46 11.97 2.15
C LEU A 143 12.29 12.21 3.42
N TRP A 144 13.57 12.49 3.24
CA TRP A 144 14.49 12.75 4.34
C TRP A 144 14.04 13.91 5.21
N ASN A 145 13.93 13.71 6.54
CA ASN A 145 13.48 14.73 7.50
C ASN A 145 12.14 15.38 7.11
N ARG A 146 11.25 14.63 6.46
CA ARG A 146 9.88 15.04 6.15
C ARG A 146 8.97 14.69 7.33
N ILE A 147 8.00 15.55 7.59
CA ILE A 147 6.83 15.25 8.41
C ILE A 147 5.73 14.80 7.44
N LEU A 148 5.21 13.59 7.65
CA LEU A 148 4.17 13.01 6.81
C LEU A 148 2.81 13.63 7.16
N THR A 149 2.21 14.33 6.21
CA THR A 149 0.85 14.87 6.37
C THR A 149 -0.18 13.75 6.43
N ILE A 150 -0.05 12.76 5.54
CA ILE A 150 -0.81 11.51 5.59
C ILE A 150 0.08 10.49 6.30
N LYS A 151 -0.19 10.31 7.60
CA LYS A 151 0.59 9.45 8.48
C LYS A 151 -0.15 8.15 8.79
N PRO A 152 0.57 7.03 8.88
CA PRO A 152 -0.03 5.75 9.28
C PRO A 152 -0.51 5.82 10.74
N ILE A 153 -1.68 5.24 11.01
CA ILE A 153 -2.22 5.09 12.36
C ILE A 153 -1.24 4.27 13.21
N ASN A 154 -1.10 4.69 14.47
CA ASN A 154 -0.26 4.00 15.44
C ASN A 154 -0.88 2.68 15.89
N ILE A 155 -0.09 1.61 15.95
CA ILE A 155 -0.50 0.35 16.56
C ILE A 155 -0.07 0.33 18.02
N LYS A 156 -1.05 0.41 18.93
CA LYS A 156 -0.78 0.48 20.37
C LYS A 156 -0.39 -0.86 21.00
N ASN A 157 -0.88 -1.99 20.46
CA ASN A 157 -0.84 -3.32 21.07
C ASN A 157 -0.47 -4.44 20.07
N ILE A 158 0.69 -4.37 19.42
CA ILE A 158 1.25 -5.54 18.73
C ILE A 158 2.53 -5.93 19.47
N ASP A 159 2.58 -7.17 19.97
CA ASP A 159 3.65 -7.72 20.81
C ASP A 159 5.02 -7.80 20.11
N THR A 160 5.06 -7.52 18.80
CA THR A 160 6.26 -7.56 17.94
C THR A 160 6.57 -6.23 17.26
N TRP A 161 5.91 -5.15 17.68
CA TRP A 161 6.11 -3.81 17.15
C TRP A 161 7.34 -3.14 17.79
N VAL A 162 7.84 -2.06 17.16
CA VAL A 162 8.99 -1.24 17.59
C VAL A 162 9.09 -1.13 19.12
N GLU A 163 10.21 -1.60 19.67
CA GLU A 163 10.44 -1.76 21.12
C GLU A 163 10.44 -0.41 21.85
N ASP A 164 11.16 0.57 21.28
CA ASP A 164 11.19 1.94 21.81
C ASP A 164 9.96 2.74 21.34
N LYS A 165 9.01 2.94 22.26
CA LYS A 165 7.74 3.64 22.00
C LYS A 165 7.84 5.17 21.93
N THR A 166 9.04 5.76 21.95
CA THR A 166 9.24 7.22 21.81
C THR A 166 9.11 7.72 20.37
N TYR A 167 8.94 6.82 19.39
CA TYR A 167 8.74 7.19 17.99
C TYR A 167 7.52 8.09 17.79
N LYS A 168 7.57 8.88 16.71
CA LYS A 168 6.43 9.65 16.22
C LYS A 168 5.92 9.06 14.91
N ASN A 169 4.61 8.85 14.80
CA ASN A 169 4.03 8.19 13.63
C ASN A 169 3.99 9.09 12.37
N ASP A 170 4.25 10.39 12.51
CA ASP A 170 4.39 11.34 11.40
C ASP A 170 5.81 11.40 10.82
N LYS A 171 6.74 10.59 11.34
CA LYS A 171 8.12 10.52 10.88
C LYS A 171 8.34 9.35 9.93
N ILE A 172 9.31 9.50 9.03
CA ILE A 172 9.66 8.47 8.05
C ILE A 172 10.12 7.16 8.72
N TYR A 173 10.70 7.20 9.92
CA TYR A 173 11.04 5.97 10.67
C TYR A 173 9.83 5.07 10.87
N TYR A 174 8.72 5.62 11.38
CA TYR A 174 7.51 4.84 11.63
C TYR A 174 6.90 4.33 10.32
N PHE A 175 6.96 5.12 9.25
CA PHE A 175 6.56 4.65 7.92
C PHE A 175 7.41 3.47 7.43
N LEU A 176 8.72 3.50 7.63
CA LEU A 176 9.61 2.38 7.28
C LEU A 176 9.31 1.14 8.13
N CYS A 177 8.90 1.32 9.39
CA CYS A 177 8.40 0.22 10.22
C CYS A 177 7.11 -0.37 9.64
N THR A 178 6.16 0.47 9.22
CA THR A 178 4.94 0.04 8.50
C THR A 178 5.29 -0.76 7.25
N ILE A 179 6.23 -0.30 6.42
CA ILE A 179 6.69 -1.03 5.23
C ILE A 179 7.28 -2.39 5.60
N LEU A 180 8.22 -2.44 6.55
CA LEU A 180 8.86 -3.70 6.94
C LEU A 180 7.85 -4.70 7.51
N TYR A 181 6.89 -4.23 8.31
CA TYR A 181 5.84 -5.07 8.86
C TYR A 181 5.00 -5.72 7.75
N LEU A 182 4.50 -4.92 6.80
CA LEU A 182 3.72 -5.43 5.68
C LEU A 182 4.54 -6.40 4.83
N LEU A 183 5.81 -6.07 4.56
CA LEU A 183 6.70 -6.95 3.82
C LEU A 183 6.96 -8.27 4.55
N LYS A 184 7.13 -8.28 5.87
CA LYS A 184 7.29 -9.51 6.67
C LYS A 184 6.01 -10.36 6.67
N SER A 185 4.83 -9.74 6.57
CA SER A 185 3.58 -10.47 6.40
C SER A 185 3.44 -11.10 5.00
N ILE A 186 3.94 -10.43 3.96
CA ILE A 186 3.93 -10.93 2.57
C ILE A 186 5.01 -12.00 2.35
N ASN A 187 6.23 -11.70 2.78
CA ASN A 187 7.40 -12.55 2.65
C ASN A 187 8.28 -12.41 3.91
N PRO A 188 8.23 -13.39 4.83
CA PRO A 188 9.02 -13.38 6.06
C PRO A 188 10.54 -13.22 5.82
N ASN A 189 11.04 -13.63 4.66
CA ASN A 189 12.46 -13.57 4.28
C ASN A 189 12.82 -12.29 3.50
N THR A 190 12.01 -11.23 3.60
CA THR A 190 12.30 -9.95 2.95
C THR A 190 13.67 -9.40 3.32
N LYS A 191 14.42 -8.91 2.32
CA LYS A 191 15.76 -8.33 2.51
C LYS A 191 15.72 -6.84 2.85
N PHE A 192 14.53 -6.24 2.95
CA PHE A 192 14.37 -4.79 3.12
C PHE A 192 15.12 -4.23 4.33
N ALA A 193 15.05 -4.91 5.49
CA ALA A 193 15.75 -4.47 6.69
C ALA A 193 17.28 -4.46 6.50
N ALA A 194 17.85 -5.51 5.90
CA ALA A 194 19.27 -5.60 5.59
C ALA A 194 19.70 -4.50 4.60
N GLN A 195 18.96 -4.34 3.50
CA GLN A 195 19.23 -3.31 2.49
C GLN A 195 19.13 -1.89 3.07
N LEU A 196 18.19 -1.64 3.99
CA LEU A 196 18.08 -0.35 4.66
C LEU A 196 19.28 -0.09 5.59
N LYS A 197 19.74 -1.12 6.33
CA LYS A 197 20.94 -1.02 7.18
C LYS A 197 22.18 -0.72 6.34
N GLU A 198 22.41 -1.50 5.28
CA GLU A 198 23.50 -1.28 4.31
C GLU A 198 23.46 0.13 3.72
N LEU A 199 22.25 0.65 3.41
CA LEU A 199 22.08 2.01 2.93
C LEU A 199 22.54 3.05 3.94
N PHE A 200 22.23 2.89 5.23
CA PHE A 200 22.71 3.80 6.27
C PHE A 200 24.20 3.67 6.52
N ASP A 201 24.75 2.45 6.47
CA ASP A 201 26.17 2.19 6.64
C ASP A 201 27.00 2.80 5.51
N LYS A 202 26.47 2.80 4.28
CA LYS A 202 27.07 3.48 3.13
C LYS A 202 27.09 5.01 3.27
N TYR A 203 26.20 5.58 4.07
CA TYR A 203 26.07 7.04 4.23
C TYR A 203 25.97 7.44 5.72
N PRO A 204 27.05 7.28 6.51
CA PRO A 204 27.00 7.41 7.97
C PRO A 204 26.77 8.85 8.46
N LYS A 205 27.02 9.86 7.63
CA LYS A 205 26.82 11.29 7.95
C LYS A 205 25.33 11.71 7.98
N ILE A 206 24.43 10.81 7.63
CA ILE A 206 23.00 11.06 7.54
C ILE A 206 22.38 11.07 8.96
N PRO A 207 21.78 12.18 9.44
CA PRO A 207 21.32 12.28 10.82
C PRO A 207 19.98 11.55 11.06
N THR A 208 20.04 10.27 11.40
CA THR A 208 18.87 9.38 11.57
C THR A 208 17.87 9.87 12.63
N ARG A 209 18.34 10.54 13.68
CA ARG A 209 17.47 11.09 14.74
C ARG A 209 16.41 12.07 14.21
N ASN A 210 16.73 12.90 13.21
CA ASN A 210 15.79 13.88 12.64
C ASN A 210 14.63 13.19 11.90
N MET A 211 14.87 11.97 11.40
CA MET A 211 13.85 11.11 10.80
C MET A 211 13.03 10.32 11.83
N GLY A 212 13.27 10.50 13.13
CA GLY A 212 12.57 9.79 14.19
C GLY A 212 13.07 8.39 14.48
N PHE A 213 14.27 8.01 13.99
CA PHE A 213 14.89 6.73 14.36
C PHE A 213 15.33 6.77 15.83
N THR A 214 15.18 5.63 16.49
CA THR A 214 15.61 5.39 17.87
C THR A 214 17.11 5.09 17.89
N PRO A 215 17.85 5.38 18.99
CA PRO A 215 19.31 5.20 19.03
C PRO A 215 19.82 3.78 18.74
N TYR A 216 18.98 2.77 18.99
CA TYR A 216 19.32 1.34 18.86
C TYR A 216 18.36 0.58 17.92
N TRP A 217 17.79 1.28 16.94
CA TRP A 217 16.82 0.69 16.01
C TRP A 217 17.39 -0.51 15.23
N LYS A 218 18.71 -0.55 14.99
CA LYS A 218 19.33 -1.64 14.22
C LYS A 218 19.36 -2.95 15.00
N GLU A 219 19.39 -2.84 16.32
CA GLU A 219 19.52 -3.92 17.29
C GLU A 219 18.15 -4.49 17.71
N GLU A 220 17.07 -3.73 17.54
CA GLU A 220 15.69 -4.15 17.80
C GLU A 220 15.36 -5.44 17.04
N VAL A 221 14.65 -6.38 17.70
CA VAL A 221 14.25 -7.67 17.11
C VAL A 221 13.42 -7.46 15.84
N PHE A 222 12.61 -6.41 15.81
CA PHE A 222 11.80 -6.05 14.65
C PHE A 222 12.65 -5.82 13.38
N TRP A 223 13.87 -5.29 13.52
CA TRP A 223 14.77 -4.98 12.41
C TRP A 223 15.80 -6.08 12.14
N LYS A 224 15.75 -7.20 12.87
CA LYS A 224 16.50 -8.43 12.57
C LYS A 224 15.82 -9.26 11.49
#